data_AF-A0A4Y2ECM0-F1
#
_entry.id   AF-A0A4Y2ECM0-F1
#
_cell.length_a   1.000
_cell.length_b   1.000
_cell.length_c   1.000
_cell.angle_alpha   90.00
_cell.angle_beta   90.00
_cell.angle_gamma   90.00
#
_symmetry.space_group_name_H-M   'P 1'
#
loop_
_entity.id
_entity.type
_entity.pdbx_description
1 polymer ?
#
loop_
_entity_poly.entity_id
_entity_poly.type
_entity_poly.pdbx_seq_one_letter_code
_entity_poly.pdbx_strand_id
1 'polypeptide(L)'
;MARRLPLSKLHISKRLQWARYHMSYAAKLNSKRKKPTLLLYPSEENDKEIEEILTEELKVDSTNLNFKNVRKIQNKGLAIVWDKRQQLEKLRETILSNDILKKNISLRLPGKRYASLVIYDLPNDTTHEDMQIP
;
A
#
# COMPACT_ATOMS: atom_id res chain seq x y z
N MET A 1 32.05 36.91 -12.22
CA MET A 1 30.85 37.07 -11.38
C MET A 1 29.61 36.98 -12.26
N ALA A 2 28.83 35.90 -12.19
CA ALA A 2 27.63 35.72 -13.03
C ALA A 2 26.44 36.48 -12.42
N ARG A 3 25.96 37.52 -13.11
CA ARG A 3 24.80 38.31 -12.69
C ARG A 3 23.52 37.52 -13.03
N ARG A 4 22.76 37.09 -12.01
CA ARG A 4 21.44 36.47 -12.21
C ARG A 4 20.47 37.55 -12.69
N LEU A 5 19.93 37.39 -13.90
CA LEU A 5 18.90 38.28 -14.44
C LEU A 5 17.60 38.16 -13.64
N PRO A 6 16.87 39.27 -13.39
CA PRO A 6 15.59 39.22 -12.71
C PRO A 6 14.58 38.44 -13.55
N LEU A 7 13.96 37.42 -12.95
CA LEU A 7 12.90 36.65 -13.59
C LEU A 7 11.75 37.59 -13.98
N SER A 8 11.32 37.55 -15.23
CA SER A 8 10.20 38.36 -15.70
C SER A 8 8.91 38.00 -14.95
N LYS A 9 7.98 38.96 -14.81
CA LYS A 9 6.69 38.75 -14.12
C LYS A 9 5.92 37.55 -14.67
N LEU A 10 6.02 37.28 -15.97
CA LEU A 10 5.43 36.11 -16.64
C LEU A 10 6.07 34.80 -16.17
N HIS A 11 7.40 34.78 -16.00
CA HIS A 11 8.14 33.60 -15.54
C HIS A 11 7.81 33.27 -14.08
N ILE A 12 7.63 34.28 -13.24
CA ILE A 12 7.19 34.12 -11.84
C ILE A 12 5.75 33.61 -11.80
N SER A 13 4.85 34.16 -12.62
CA SER A 13 3.44 33.74 -12.68
C SER A 13 3.29 32.28 -13.13
N LYS A 14 4.02 31.85 -14.17
CA LYS A 14 4.04 30.45 -14.62
C LYS A 14 4.56 29.51 -13.54
N ARG A 15 5.63 29.88 -12.81
CA ARG A 15 6.16 29.10 -11.68
C ARG A 15 5.17 29.01 -10.50
N LEU A 16 4.42 30.07 -10.22
CA LEU A 16 3.38 30.06 -9.17
C LEU A 16 2.14 29.27 -9.56
N GLN A 17 1.76 29.27 -10.84
CA GLN A 17 0.71 28.38 -11.35
C GLN A 17 1.16 26.92 -11.29
N TRP A 18 2.41 26.62 -11.69
CA TRP A 18 3.02 25.29 -11.58
C TRP A 18 3.04 24.78 -10.13
N ALA A 19 3.48 25.61 -9.18
CA ALA A 19 3.50 25.26 -7.76
C ALA A 19 2.10 24.95 -7.22
N ARG A 20 1.07 25.75 -7.58
CA ARG A 20 -0.33 25.50 -7.19
C ARG A 20 -0.88 24.21 -7.78
N TYR A 21 -0.60 23.95 -9.06
CA TYR A 21 -1.07 22.74 -9.73
C TYR A 21 -0.43 21.47 -9.14
N HIS A 22 0.88 21.49 -8.85
CA HIS A 22 1.58 20.33 -8.29
C HIS A 22 1.41 20.14 -6.78
N MET A 23 1.20 21.19 -5.98
CA MET A 23 0.77 21.05 -4.59
C MET A 23 -0.53 20.24 -4.48
N SER A 24 -1.43 20.37 -5.46
CA SER A 24 -2.67 19.60 -5.51
C SER A 24 -2.45 18.10 -5.74
N TYR A 25 -1.42 17.71 -6.51
CA TYR A 25 -1.16 16.31 -6.85
C TYR A 25 -0.59 15.55 -5.64
N ALA A 26 0.37 16.14 -4.93
CA ALA A 26 0.88 15.57 -3.67
C ALA A 26 -0.22 15.48 -2.61
N ALA A 27 -1.11 16.47 -2.51
CA ALA A 27 -2.27 16.42 -1.64
C ALA A 27 -3.29 15.34 -2.05
N LYS A 28 -3.51 15.13 -3.36
CA LYS A 28 -4.35 14.06 -3.93
C LYS A 28 -3.82 12.66 -3.61
N LEU A 29 -2.50 12.49 -3.61
CA LEU A 29 -1.86 11.23 -3.22
C LEU A 29 -1.96 10.99 -1.70
N ASN A 30 -1.89 12.05 -0.89
CA ASN A 30 -1.98 11.97 0.57
C ASN A 30 -3.42 11.87 1.11
N SER A 31 -4.44 12.23 0.33
CA SER A 31 -5.85 12.23 0.80
C SER A 31 -6.43 10.82 0.98
N LYS A 32 -5.89 9.82 0.28
CA LYS A 32 -6.27 8.42 0.45
C LYS A 32 -5.47 7.82 1.60
N ARG A 33 -6.00 7.90 2.83
CA ARG A 33 -5.44 7.17 3.98
C ARG A 33 -5.29 5.70 3.61
N LYS A 34 -4.07 5.17 3.74
CA LYS A 34 -3.83 3.74 3.50
C LYS A 34 -4.62 2.94 4.52
N LYS A 35 -5.40 1.98 4.03
CA LYS A 35 -6.12 1.06 4.90
C LYS A 35 -5.10 0.18 5.66
N PRO A 36 -5.35 -0.17 6.93
CA PRO A 36 -4.51 -1.10 7.67
C PRO A 36 -4.51 -2.46 6.96
N THR A 37 -3.34 -2.89 6.52
CA THR A 37 -3.15 -4.16 5.79
C THR A 37 -2.06 -4.97 6.47
N LEU A 38 -2.29 -6.27 6.59
CA LEU A 38 -1.29 -7.24 7.05
C LEU A 38 -1.05 -8.25 5.93
N LEU A 39 0.23 -8.53 5.69
CA LEU A 39 0.67 -9.53 4.73
C LEU A 39 1.09 -10.78 5.52
N LEU A 40 0.56 -11.92 5.11
CA LEU A 40 0.83 -13.23 5.67
C LEU A 40 1.50 -14.05 4.58
N TYR A 41 2.57 -14.75 4.93
CA TYR A 41 3.21 -15.72 4.03
C TYR A 41 3.40 -17.05 4.76
N PRO A 42 3.20 -18.18 4.07
CA PRO A 42 3.50 -19.48 4.65
C PRO A 42 5.02 -19.60 4.87
N SER A 43 5.41 -20.31 5.92
CA SER A 43 6.79 -20.74 6.12
C SER A 43 7.13 -21.82 5.09
N GLU A 44 8.40 -21.92 4.69
CA GLU A 44 8.86 -22.83 3.61
C GLU A 44 8.57 -24.31 3.89
N GLU A 45 8.29 -24.67 5.14
CA GLU A 45 7.99 -26.03 5.58
C GLU A 45 6.53 -26.47 5.36
N ASN A 46 5.63 -25.57 4.94
CA ASN A 46 4.20 -25.87 4.88
C ASN A 46 3.57 -25.48 3.54
N ASP A 47 3.10 -26.48 2.80
CA ASP A 47 2.41 -26.30 1.51
C ASP A 47 0.92 -25.95 1.65
N LYS A 48 0.38 -26.03 2.87
CA LYS A 48 -1.02 -25.72 3.19
C LYS A 48 -1.35 -24.24 2.97
N GLU A 49 -2.59 -23.95 2.56
CA GLU A 49 -3.05 -22.57 2.40
C GLU A 49 -3.14 -21.87 3.76
N ILE A 50 -2.74 -20.60 3.83
CA ILE A 50 -2.84 -19.79 5.06
C ILE A 50 -4.29 -19.71 5.56
N GLU A 51 -5.27 -19.69 4.66
CA GLU A 51 -6.70 -19.69 5.03
C GLU A 51 -7.06 -20.91 5.87
N GLU A 52 -6.60 -22.09 5.44
CA GLU A 52 -6.84 -23.36 6.11
C GLU A 52 -6.17 -23.39 7.49
N ILE A 53 -4.89 -22.99 7.56
CA ILE A 53 -4.13 -22.90 8.83
C ILE A 53 -4.82 -21.94 9.81
N LEU A 54 -5.27 -20.78 9.33
CA LEU A 54 -5.97 -19.82 10.16
C LEU A 54 -7.33 -20.36 10.63
N THR A 55 -8.06 -21.09 9.80
CA THR A 55 -9.34 -21.70 10.20
C THR A 55 -9.17 -22.86 11.18
N GLU A 56 -8.16 -23.71 10.98
CA GLU A 56 -7.83 -24.86 11.85
C GLU A 56 -7.42 -24.38 13.25
N GLU A 57 -6.49 -23.43 13.32
CA GLU A 57 -5.86 -22.99 14.59
C GLU A 57 -6.69 -21.97 15.35
N LEU A 58 -7.35 -21.04 14.66
CA LEU A 58 -8.10 -20.01 15.38
C LEU A 58 -9.44 -20.55 15.90
N LYS A 59 -10.00 -21.64 15.34
CA LYS A 59 -11.36 -22.12 15.67
C LYS A 59 -12.36 -20.95 15.84
N VAL A 60 -12.19 -19.89 15.03
CA VAL A 60 -12.84 -18.60 15.29
C VAL A 60 -14.24 -18.63 14.68
N ASP A 61 -15.23 -18.53 15.57
CA ASP A 61 -16.57 -18.07 15.25
C ASP A 61 -16.45 -16.88 14.30
N SER A 62 -17.06 -17.01 13.12
CA SER A 62 -16.97 -16.22 11.90
C SER A 62 -17.25 -14.70 12.01
N THR A 63 -17.26 -14.14 13.21
CA THR A 63 -17.73 -12.79 13.55
C THR A 63 -16.63 -11.74 13.73
N ASN A 64 -15.37 -12.11 14.01
CA ASN A 64 -14.33 -11.12 14.36
C ASN A 64 -13.39 -10.71 13.22
N LEU A 65 -13.21 -11.57 12.22
CA LEU A 65 -12.39 -11.29 11.05
C LEU A 65 -13.32 -11.20 9.85
N ASN A 66 -13.79 -9.99 9.54
CA ASN A 66 -14.57 -9.74 8.35
C ASN A 66 -13.64 -9.89 7.12
N PHE A 67 -13.39 -11.15 6.72
CA PHE A 67 -12.48 -11.57 5.64
C PHE A 67 -12.91 -11.07 4.24
N LYS A 68 -13.90 -10.18 4.14
CA LYS A 68 -14.37 -9.57 2.89
C LYS A 68 -13.28 -8.85 2.09
N ASN A 69 -12.16 -8.49 2.73
CA ASN A 69 -11.02 -7.85 2.07
C ASN A 69 -9.76 -8.72 2.09
N VAL A 70 -9.91 -10.04 2.02
CA VAL A 70 -8.79 -10.95 1.79
C VAL A 70 -8.41 -10.92 0.31
N ARG A 71 -7.10 -10.86 0.04
CA ARG A 71 -6.55 -10.95 -1.31
C ARG A 71 -5.40 -11.96 -1.32
N LYS A 72 -5.45 -12.93 -2.22
CA LYS A 72 -4.31 -13.81 -2.50
C LYS A 72 -3.19 -12.99 -3.16
N ILE A 73 -1.95 -13.20 -2.74
CA ILE A 73 -0.74 -12.56 -3.26
C ILE A 73 0.21 -13.66 -3.77
N GLN A 74 1.20 -13.26 -4.57
CA GLN A 74 2.34 -14.10 -4.93
C GLN A 74 2.96 -14.80 -3.72
N ASN A 75 3.65 -15.92 -4.00
CA ASN A 75 4.30 -16.79 -3.01
C ASN A 75 3.31 -17.39 -2.00
N LYS A 76 2.14 -17.82 -2.49
CA LYS A 76 1.04 -18.36 -1.66
C LYS A 76 0.67 -17.44 -0.49
N GLY A 77 0.98 -16.14 -0.61
CA GLY A 77 0.77 -15.15 0.43
C GLY A 77 -0.68 -14.68 0.49
N LEU A 78 -1.07 -14.14 1.64
CA LEU A 78 -2.42 -13.67 1.91
C LEU A 78 -2.39 -12.26 2.49
N ALA A 79 -3.06 -11.31 1.84
CA ALA A 79 -3.25 -9.96 2.36
C ALA A 79 -4.63 -9.84 2.98
N ILE A 80 -4.69 -9.31 4.20
CA ILE A 80 -5.95 -8.94 4.84
C ILE A 80 -5.97 -7.42 5.02
N VAL A 81 -7.02 -6.78 4.51
CA VAL A 81 -7.22 -5.33 4.65
C VAL A 81 -8.37 -5.05 5.60
N TRP A 82 -8.12 -4.30 6.67
CA TRP A 82 -9.17 -3.84 7.58
C TRP A 82 -9.51 -2.37 7.36
N ASP A 83 -10.62 -1.93 7.95
CA ASP A 83 -10.95 -0.51 8.02
C ASP A 83 -10.38 0.15 9.29
N LYS A 84 -10.22 -0.63 10.39
CA LYS A 84 -9.70 -0.16 11.68
C LYS A 84 -8.39 -0.85 12.07
N ARG A 85 -7.44 -0.08 12.59
CA ARG A 85 -6.13 -0.60 13.03
C ARG A 85 -6.21 -1.53 14.25
N GLN A 86 -7.21 -1.35 15.12
CA GLN A 86 -7.42 -2.21 16.29
C GLN A 86 -7.62 -3.69 15.92
N GLN A 87 -8.27 -3.97 14.79
CA GLN A 87 -8.47 -5.35 14.32
C GLN A 87 -7.15 -5.99 13.86
N LEU A 88 -6.26 -5.18 13.25
CA LEU A 88 -4.94 -5.62 12.83
C LEU A 88 -4.06 -5.99 14.03
N GLU A 89 -4.01 -5.14 15.06
CA GLU A 89 -3.17 -5.42 16.24
C GLU A 89 -3.71 -6.64 17.01
N LYS A 90 -5.04 -6.78 17.15
CA LYS A 90 -5.64 -7.98 17.77
C LYS A 90 -5.22 -9.27 17.06
N LEU A 91 -5.33 -9.31 15.72
CA LEU A 91 -4.94 -10.49 14.97
C LEU A 91 -3.43 -10.75 15.05
N ARG A 92 -2.63 -9.68 15.05
CA ARG A 92 -1.19 -9.79 15.24
C ARG A 92 -0.85 -10.40 16.59
N GLU A 93 -1.48 -9.94 17.66
CA GLU A 93 -1.30 -10.47 19.01
C GLU A 93 -1.75 -11.94 19.11
N THR A 94 -2.87 -12.32 18.51
CA THR A 94 -3.32 -13.72 18.50
C THR A 94 -2.35 -14.65 17.78
N ILE A 95 -1.78 -14.21 16.66
CA ILE A 95 -0.79 -15.02 15.92
C ILE A 95 0.52 -15.11 16.70
N LEU A 96 0.95 -14.03 17.35
CA LEU A 96 2.17 -14.04 18.17
C LEU A 96 2.02 -14.88 19.44
N SER A 97 0.80 -15.01 19.96
CA SER A 97 0.50 -15.78 21.16
C SER A 97 0.43 -17.29 20.91
N ASN A 98 0.21 -17.72 19.66
CA ASN A 98 0.17 -19.13 19.28
C ASN A 98 1.50 -19.54 18.63
N ASP A 99 2.24 -20.45 19.28
CA ASP A 99 3.54 -20.93 18.82
C ASP A 99 3.47 -21.69 17.48
N ILE A 100 2.36 -22.35 17.18
CA ILE A 100 2.15 -23.08 15.92
C ILE A 100 2.01 -22.07 14.77
N LEU A 101 1.14 -21.08 14.95
CA LEU A 101 0.92 -20.02 13.96
C LEU A 101 2.18 -19.20 13.73
N LYS A 102 2.93 -18.89 14.79
CA LYS A 102 4.18 -18.12 14.70
C LYS A 102 5.28 -18.85 13.93
N LYS A 103 5.35 -20.19 14.04
CA LYS A 103 6.31 -21.01 13.28
C LYS A 103 5.90 -21.19 11.82
N ASN A 104 4.59 -21.30 11.58
CA ASN A 104 4.05 -21.60 10.25
C ASN A 104 3.78 -20.37 9.39
N ILE A 105 3.58 -19.19 9.98
CA ILE A 105 3.17 -17.98 9.28
C ILE A 105 4.15 -16.85 9.57
N SER A 106 4.70 -16.26 8.51
CA SER A 106 5.47 -15.03 8.62
C SER A 106 4.58 -13.81 8.41
N LEU A 107 4.68 -12.87 9.36
CA LEU A 107 3.93 -11.63 9.37
C LEU A 107 4.76 -10.49 8.78
N ARG A 108 4.19 -9.75 7.83
CA ARG A 108 4.84 -8.56 7.27
C ARG A 108 3.89 -7.40 7.14
N LEU A 109 4.36 -6.21 7.52
CA LEU A 109 3.64 -4.97 7.26
C LEU A 109 3.97 -4.46 5.86
N PRO A 110 3.00 -3.87 5.14
CA PRO A 110 3.26 -3.28 3.85
C PRO A 110 4.29 -2.15 4.00
N GLY A 111 5.41 -2.30 3.29
CA GLY A 111 6.47 -1.29 3.28
C GLY A 111 6.01 0.03 2.63
N LYS A 112 6.69 1.12 2.98
CA LYS A 112 6.51 2.39 2.28
C LYS A 112 7.05 2.25 0.86
N ARG A 113 6.17 2.40 -0.13
CA ARG A 113 6.56 2.50 -1.55
C ARG A 113 6.71 3.96 -1.92
N TYR A 114 7.85 4.29 -2.52
CA TYR A 114 8.07 5.56 -3.20
C TYR A 114 7.74 5.36 -4.69
N ALA A 115 7.32 6.43 -5.36
CA ALA A 115 7.13 6.36 -6.81
C ALA A 115 8.48 6.03 -7.46
N SER A 116 8.51 5.00 -8.29
CA SER A 116 9.74 4.61 -9.01
C SER A 116 10.04 5.54 -10.18
N LEU A 117 8.99 6.09 -10.82
CA LEU A 117 9.08 7.02 -11.93
C LEU A 117 7.99 8.07 -11.79
N VAL A 118 8.36 9.33 -12.01
CA VAL A 118 7.42 10.45 -12.09
C VAL A 118 7.72 11.17 -13.39
N ILE A 119 6.75 11.17 -14.31
CA ILE A 119 6.88 11.83 -15.61
C ILE A 119 6.23 13.20 -15.50
N TYR A 120 6.93 14.23 -15.95
CA TYR A 120 6.48 15.61 -15.98
C TYR A 120 6.21 16.07 -17.42
N ASP A 121 5.53 17.20 -17.54
CA ASP A 121 5.29 17.90 -18.82
C ASP A 121 4.56 17.06 -19.88
N LEU A 122 3.69 16.17 -19.41
CA LEU A 122 2.78 15.41 -20.24
C LEU A 122 1.68 16.31 -20.83
N PRO A 123 1.45 16.25 -22.16
CA PRO A 123 0.33 16.91 -22.80
C PRO A 123 -1.00 16.46 -22.18
N ASN A 124 -1.94 17.40 -21.98
CA ASN A 124 -3.23 17.08 -21.33
C ASN A 124 -4.12 16.13 -22.14
N ASP A 125 -3.84 15.97 -23.43
CA ASP A 125 -4.48 15.05 -24.36
C ASP A 125 -3.90 13.64 -24.33
N THR A 126 -2.81 13.40 -23.59
CA THR A 126 -2.23 12.05 -23.45
C THR A 126 -3.18 11.12 -22.71
N THR A 127 -3.50 9.97 -23.30
CA THR A 127 -4.41 8.98 -22.71
C THR A 127 -3.64 7.95 -21.88
N HIS A 128 -4.35 7.18 -21.04
CA HIS A 128 -3.72 6.12 -20.24
C HIS A 128 -3.11 5.02 -21.12
N GLU A 129 -3.67 4.79 -22.30
CA GLU A 129 -3.20 3.80 -23.28
C GLU A 129 -1.82 4.18 -23.81
N ASP A 130 -1.58 5.47 -24.08
CA ASP A 130 -0.28 6.00 -24.53
C ASP A 130 0.83 5.88 -23.47
N MET A 131 0.44 5.80 -22.19
CA MET A 131 1.36 5.69 -21.05
C MET A 131 1.67 4.24 -20.67
N GLN A 132 0.99 3.27 -21.25
CA GLN A 132 1.12 1.88 -20.86
C GLN A 132 2.31 1.25 -21.61
N ILE A 133 3.41 1.04 -20.88
CA ILE A 133 4.58 0.34 -21.41
C ILE A 133 4.17 -1.13 -21.65
N PRO A 134 4.43 -1.71 -22.84
CA PRO A 134 4.09 -3.09 -23.17
C PRO A 134 4.79 -4.14 -22.29
#